data_AF-A0A4V1ZTV1-F1
#
_entry.id   AF-A0A4V1ZTV1-F1
#
_cell.length_a   1.000
_cell.length_b   1.000
_cell.length_c   1.000
_cell.angle_alpha   90.00
_cell.angle_beta   90.00
_cell.angle_gamma   90.00
#
_symmetry.space_group_name_H-M   'P 1'
#
loop_
_entity.id
_entity.type
_entity.pdbx_description
1 polymer ?
#
loop_
_entity_poly.entity_id
_entity_poly.type
_entity_poly.pdbx_seq_one_letter_code
_entity_poly.pdbx_strand_id
1 'polypeptide(L)'
;MKEQKAPLAPAEGKLGILIPGLGAVATTLIAGVMAVRKELAQPVGSLTQMGHIRLSRPAGDNNPKIKDFVPLADLHNLEFGGWDVYEDNVFEAALKAKVLEPLTLHAVKDELQVIRPMPAAFDKHYAKNLDGTH
;
A
#
# COMPACT_ATOMS: atom_id res chain seq x y z
N MET A 1 -12.75 6.66 -27.34
CA MET A 1 -13.18 6.31 -25.97
C MET A 1 -14.58 6.84 -25.79
N LYS A 2 -15.53 6.03 -25.29
CA LYS A 2 -16.89 6.53 -24.98
C LYS A 2 -16.78 7.47 -23.78
N GLU A 3 -17.29 8.69 -23.90
CA GLU A 3 -17.41 9.61 -22.77
C GLU A 3 -18.32 9.00 -21.71
N GLN A 4 -17.75 8.74 -20.54
CA GLN A 4 -18.51 8.26 -19.38
C GLN A 4 -19.15 9.50 -18.72
N LYS A 5 -20.46 9.69 -18.95
CA LYS A 5 -21.23 10.84 -18.44
C LYS A 5 -21.76 10.67 -17.01
N ALA A 6 -21.54 9.52 -16.38
CA ALA A 6 -22.01 9.26 -15.02
C ALA A 6 -21.07 9.92 -13.99
N PRO A 7 -21.60 10.45 -12.87
CA PRO A 7 -20.77 10.93 -11.77
C PRO A 7 -19.86 9.80 -11.27
N LEU A 8 -18.63 10.15 -10.90
CA LEU A 8 -17.69 9.18 -10.33
C LEU A 8 -18.26 8.64 -9.02
N ALA A 9 -18.16 7.32 -8.83
CA ALA A 9 -18.58 6.69 -7.59
C ALA A 9 -17.71 7.19 -6.41
N PRO A 10 -18.28 7.40 -5.22
CA PRO A 10 -17.51 7.75 -4.03
C PRO A 10 -16.61 6.59 -3.60
N ALA A 11 -15.48 6.91 -2.98
CA ALA A 11 -14.52 5.93 -2.46
C ALA A 11 -14.78 5.64 -0.97
N GLU A 12 -16.00 5.20 -0.66
CA GLU A 12 -16.45 4.91 0.71
C GLU A 12 -16.16 3.47 1.14
N GLY A 13 -15.98 3.26 2.44
CA GLY A 13 -15.73 1.94 3.03
C GLY A 13 -14.26 1.52 3.02
N LYS A 14 -14.02 0.29 3.49
CA LYS A 14 -12.68 -0.30 3.56
C LYS A 14 -12.26 -0.85 2.19
N LEU A 15 -11.01 -0.60 1.80
CA LEU A 15 -10.40 -1.15 0.60
C LEU A 15 -9.40 -2.26 0.99
N GLY A 16 -9.73 -3.50 0.64
CA GLY A 16 -8.82 -4.63 0.79
C GLY A 16 -7.74 -4.65 -0.30
N ILE A 17 -6.48 -4.71 0.10
CA ILE A 17 -5.31 -4.85 -0.76
C ILE A 17 -4.65 -6.20 -0.45
N LEU A 18 -4.70 -7.12 -1.41
CA LEU A 18 -4.07 -8.45 -1.29
C LEU A 18 -2.85 -8.53 -2.21
N ILE A 19 -1.69 -8.81 -1.63
CA ILE A 19 -0.40 -8.76 -2.34
C ILE A 19 0.20 -10.18 -2.43
N PRO A 20 0.49 -10.69 -3.64
CA PRO A 20 1.28 -11.91 -3.81
C PRO A 20 2.77 -11.58 -3.59
N GLY A 21 3.31 -12.07 -2.48
CA GLY A 21 4.65 -11.75 -1.97
C GLY A 21 4.61 -10.59 -0.97
N LEU A 22 4.76 -10.89 0.31
CA LEU A 22 4.95 -9.95 1.41
C LEU A 22 6.44 -9.69 1.69
N GLY A 23 7.23 -9.53 0.63
CA GLY A 23 8.65 -9.18 0.70
C GLY A 23 8.93 -7.69 0.88
N ALA A 24 10.16 -7.27 0.58
CA ALA A 24 10.67 -5.92 0.88
C ALA A 24 9.77 -4.76 0.40
N VAL A 25 9.23 -4.82 -0.81
CA VAL A 25 8.38 -3.74 -1.35
C VAL A 25 7.02 -3.71 -0.66
N ALA A 26 6.39 -4.88 -0.48
CA ALA A 26 5.09 -4.99 0.16
C ALA A 26 5.14 -4.54 1.62
N THR A 27 6.12 -5.02 2.39
CA THR A 27 6.28 -4.63 3.80
C THR A 27 6.60 -3.14 3.96
N THR A 28 7.39 -2.56 3.05
CA THR A 28 7.67 -1.11 3.05
C THR A 28 6.42 -0.30 2.76
N LEU A 29 5.59 -0.72 1.80
CA LEU A 29 4.31 -0.07 1.52
C LEU A 29 3.39 -0.11 2.74
N ILE A 30 3.21 -1.29 3.33
CA ILE A 30 2.31 -1.48 4.48
C ILE A 30 2.81 -0.64 5.67
N ALA A 31 4.09 -0.74 6.03
CA ALA A 31 4.69 0.03 7.13
C ALA A 31 4.60 1.54 6.89
N GLY A 32 4.87 2.00 5.67
CA GLY A 32 4.74 3.41 5.30
C GLY A 32 3.30 3.91 5.47
N VAL A 33 2.31 3.14 5.03
CA VAL A 33 0.89 3.49 5.23
C VAL A 33 0.51 3.51 6.71
N MET A 34 0.94 2.52 7.50
CA MET A 34 0.67 2.52 8.95
C MET A 34 1.30 3.72 9.66
N ALA A 35 2.51 4.11 9.27
CA ALA A 35 3.18 5.28 9.83
C ALA A 35 2.45 6.58 9.48
N VAL A 36 1.98 6.72 8.23
CA VAL A 36 1.18 7.89 7.80
C VAL A 36 -0.15 7.95 8.54
N ARG A 37 -0.84 6.81 8.73
CA ARG A 37 -2.10 6.73 9.51
C ARG A 37 -1.93 7.16 10.97
N LYS A 38 -0.74 7.02 11.53
CA LYS A 38 -0.40 7.46 12.90
C LYS A 38 0.23 8.85 12.95
N GLU A 39 0.24 9.57 11.82
CA GLU A 39 0.88 10.89 11.68
C GLU A 39 2.39 10.89 12.01
N LEU A 40 3.03 9.72 11.99
CA LEU A 40 4.47 9.56 12.25
C LEU A 40 5.33 9.82 11.01
N ALA A 41 4.70 9.82 9.83
CA ALA A 41 5.35 10.04 8.55
C ALA A 41 4.44 10.79 7.58
N GLN A 42 5.04 11.32 6.52
CA GLN A 42 4.33 11.89 5.37
C GLN A 42 4.45 10.91 4.19
N PRO A 43 3.44 10.84 3.28
CA PRO A 43 3.44 9.93 2.15
C PRO A 43 4.35 10.41 1.00
N VAL A 44 5.60 10.74 1.33
CA VAL A 44 6.60 11.30 0.39
C VAL A 44 6.82 10.35 -0.78
N GLY A 45 6.79 10.91 -1.99
CA GLY A 45 6.89 10.14 -3.25
C GLY A 45 5.57 9.59 -3.76
N SER A 46 4.47 9.65 -2.99
CA SER A 46 3.16 9.23 -3.48
C SER A 46 2.53 10.30 -4.38
N LEU A 47 2.43 9.98 -5.68
CA LEU A 47 1.79 10.86 -6.67
C LEU A 47 0.33 11.15 -6.29
N THR A 48 -0.43 10.15 -5.87
CA THR A 48 -1.86 10.35 -5.57
C THR A 48 -2.07 11.20 -4.32
N GLN A 49 -1.17 11.10 -3.33
CA GLN A 49 -1.32 11.80 -2.05
C GLN A 49 -0.72 13.21 -2.05
N MET A 50 0.35 13.44 -2.82
CA MET A 50 1.12 14.69 -2.80
C MET A 50 1.17 15.41 -4.15
N GLY A 51 0.85 14.72 -5.25
CA GLY A 51 0.89 15.27 -6.59
C GLY A 51 -0.32 16.15 -6.91
N HIS A 52 -0.17 16.94 -7.97
CA HIS A 52 -1.22 17.78 -8.53
C HIS A 52 -1.56 17.31 -9.95
N ILE A 53 -2.80 17.51 -10.37
CA ILE A 53 -3.26 17.23 -11.73
C ILE A 53 -3.44 18.55 -12.47
N ARG A 54 -2.82 18.67 -13.65
CA ARG A 54 -2.99 19.84 -14.50
C ARG A 54 -4.27 19.73 -15.32
N LEU A 55 -5.13 20.72 -15.20
CA LEU A 55 -6.41 20.81 -15.89
C LEU A 55 -6.42 22.02 -16.83
N SER A 56 -7.23 21.94 -17.88
CA SER A 56 -7.49 23.06 -18.79
C SER A 56 -8.96 23.43 -18.70
N ARG A 57 -9.34 24.21 -17.68
CA ARG A 57 -10.71 24.69 -17.48
C ARG A 57 -10.80 26.22 -17.59
N PRO A 58 -11.95 26.76 -18.05
CA PRO A 58 -12.15 28.21 -18.18
C PRO A 58 -12.08 28.98 -16.85
N ALA A 59 -12.37 28.32 -15.72
CA ALA A 59 -12.34 28.91 -14.38
C ALA A 59 -12.07 27.84 -13.31
N GLY A 60 -11.63 28.27 -12.13
CA GLY A 60 -11.28 27.41 -10.98
C GLY A 60 -9.80 27.06 -10.91
N ASP A 61 -9.43 26.25 -9.91
CA ASP A 61 -8.07 25.75 -9.76
C ASP A 61 -7.73 24.76 -10.89
N ASN A 62 -6.73 25.09 -11.69
CA ASN A 62 -6.25 24.27 -12.81
C ASN A 62 -5.05 23.39 -12.43
N ASN A 63 -4.64 23.40 -11.16
CA ASN A 63 -3.61 22.53 -10.63
C ASN A 63 -3.94 22.02 -9.21
N PRO A 64 -5.13 21.44 -8.96
CA PRO A 64 -5.49 20.91 -7.63
C PRO A 64 -4.67 19.66 -7.29
N LYS A 65 -4.59 19.34 -5.99
CA LYS A 65 -4.05 18.06 -5.54
C LYS A 65 -4.91 16.92 -6.07
N ILE A 66 -4.27 15.83 -6.48
CA ILE A 66 -4.98 14.67 -7.06
C ILE A 66 -6.02 14.12 -6.07
N LYS A 67 -5.64 13.91 -4.81
CA LYS A 67 -6.53 13.41 -3.76
C LYS A 67 -7.73 14.33 -3.42
N ASP A 68 -7.62 15.62 -3.72
CA ASP A 68 -8.70 16.59 -3.47
C ASP A 68 -9.59 16.77 -4.71
N PHE A 69 -9.16 16.24 -5.86
CA PHE A 69 -9.85 16.38 -7.15
C PHE A 69 -10.68 15.16 -7.55
N VAL A 70 -10.21 13.94 -7.24
CA VAL A 70 -10.93 12.69 -7.54
C VAL A 70 -11.19 11.89 -6.27
N PRO A 71 -12.32 11.14 -6.18
CA PRO A 71 -12.60 10.31 -5.02
C PRO A 71 -11.59 9.16 -4.97
N LEU A 72 -10.67 9.22 -4.00
CA LEU A 72 -9.69 8.16 -3.71
C LEU A 72 -9.98 7.56 -2.34
N ALA A 73 -9.69 6.26 -2.19
CA ALA A 73 -9.72 5.62 -0.88
C ALA A 73 -8.72 6.29 0.05
N ASP A 74 -9.18 6.65 1.24
CA ASP A 74 -8.33 7.19 2.29
C ASP A 74 -7.32 6.12 2.77
N LEU A 75 -6.10 6.54 3.11
CA LEU A 75 -5.08 5.62 3.62
C LEU A 75 -5.52 4.90 4.91
N HIS A 76 -6.37 5.53 5.73
CA HIS A 76 -6.97 4.93 6.92
C HIS A 76 -7.97 3.81 6.61
N ASN A 77 -8.50 3.78 5.39
CA ASN A 77 -9.46 2.76 4.94
C ASN A 77 -8.77 1.57 4.25
N LEU A 78 -7.45 1.61 4.08
CA LEU A 78 -6.71 0.49 3.47
C LEU A 78 -6.52 -0.64 4.49
N GLU A 79 -6.89 -1.84 4.09
CA GLU A 79 -6.67 -3.09 4.82
C GLU A 79 -5.77 -3.99 3.99
N PHE A 80 -4.74 -4.56 4.62
CA PHE A 80 -3.72 -5.32 3.92
C PHE A 80 -3.75 -6.81 4.28
N GLY A 81 -3.52 -7.63 3.27
CA GLY A 81 -3.24 -9.05 3.40
C GLY A 81 -2.43 -9.52 2.21
N GLY A 82 -2.15 -10.82 2.15
CA GLY A 82 -1.40 -11.35 1.04
C GLY A 82 -0.98 -12.78 1.25
N TRP A 83 -0.18 -13.25 0.31
CA TRP A 83 0.40 -14.58 0.33
C TRP A 83 1.91 -14.47 0.28
N ASP A 84 2.61 -15.39 0.92
CA ASP A 84 4.05 -15.53 0.76
C ASP A 84 4.43 -17.02 0.90
N VAL A 85 5.61 -17.36 0.39
CA VAL A 85 6.20 -18.70 0.56
C VAL A 85 6.86 -18.85 1.94
N TYR A 86 7.09 -17.71 2.61
CA TYR A 86 7.61 -17.63 3.97
C TYR A 86 6.49 -17.28 4.96
N GLU A 87 6.60 -17.77 6.20
CA GLU A 87 5.56 -17.62 7.23
C GLU A 87 5.72 -16.37 8.11
N ASP A 88 6.76 -15.57 7.88
CA ASP A 88 7.04 -14.35 8.65
C ASP A 88 5.86 -13.39 8.59
N ASN A 89 5.45 -12.84 9.74
CA ASN A 89 4.51 -11.71 9.71
C ASN A 89 5.16 -10.46 9.10
N VAL A 90 4.35 -9.47 8.71
CA VAL A 90 4.87 -8.28 8.01
C VAL A 90 5.94 -7.52 8.82
N PHE A 91 5.86 -7.51 10.15
CA PHE A 91 6.89 -6.86 10.98
C PHE A 91 8.24 -7.59 10.89
N GLU A 92 8.24 -8.92 11.00
CA GLU A 92 9.44 -9.75 10.88
C GLU A 92 10.05 -9.66 9.47
N ALA A 93 9.22 -9.76 8.44
CA ALA A 93 9.65 -9.62 7.05
C ALA A 93 10.22 -8.22 6.77
N ALA A 94 9.64 -7.15 7.33
CA ALA A 94 10.16 -5.80 7.21
C ALA A 94 11.55 -5.63 7.86
N LEU A 95 11.74 -6.19 9.07
CA LEU A 95 13.04 -6.18 9.75
C LEU A 95 14.12 -6.93 8.97
N LYS A 96 13.77 -8.08 8.35
CA LYS A 96 14.68 -8.84 7.49
C LYS A 96 15.04 -8.08 6.22
N ALA A 97 14.07 -7.36 5.64
CA ALA A 97 14.26 -6.60 4.39
C ALA A 97 15.19 -5.39 4.55
N LYS A 98 15.32 -4.81 5.75
CA LYS A 98 16.22 -3.68 6.07
C LYS A 98 16.05 -2.46 5.16
N VAL A 99 14.82 -2.20 4.71
CA VAL A 99 14.48 -1.02 3.90
C VAL A 99 14.19 0.19 4.79
N LEU A 100 13.44 -0.01 5.88
CA LEU A 100 13.10 1.02 6.85
C LEU A 100 13.91 0.83 8.13
N GLU A 101 14.23 1.94 8.80
CA GLU A 101 14.91 1.93 10.08
C GLU A 101 14.11 1.15 11.14
N PRO A 102 14.78 0.34 11.99
CA PRO A 102 14.08 -0.47 13.00
C PRO A 102 13.16 0.35 13.90
N LEU A 103 13.56 1.57 14.30
CA LEU A 103 12.74 2.42 15.17
C LEU A 103 11.39 2.78 14.51
N THR A 104 11.39 3.06 13.20
CA THR A 104 10.17 3.33 12.43
C THR A 104 9.24 2.12 12.43
N LEU A 105 9.80 0.92 12.22
CA LEU A 105 9.03 -0.33 12.23
C LEU A 105 8.45 -0.63 13.62
N HIS A 106 9.21 -0.36 14.68
CA HIS A 106 8.74 -0.58 16.06
C HIS A 106 7.58 0.35 16.42
N ALA A 107 7.51 1.57 15.87
CA ALA A 107 6.43 2.52 16.14
C ALA A 107 5.06 2.08 15.56
N VAL A 108 5.07 1.16 14.60
CA VAL A 108 3.88 0.57 13.96
C VAL A 108 3.82 -0.96 14.13
N LYS A 109 4.52 -1.50 15.13
CA LYS A 109 4.72 -2.94 15.30
C LYS A 109 3.39 -3.70 15.43
N ASP A 110 2.48 -3.19 16.24
CA ASP A 110 1.21 -3.87 16.54
C ASP A 110 0.37 -4.03 15.26
N GLU A 111 0.36 -3.01 14.40
CA GLU A 111 -0.34 -3.05 13.11
C GLU A 111 0.31 -4.01 12.10
N LEU A 112 1.63 -4.15 12.14
CA LEU A 112 2.37 -5.03 11.21
C LEU A 112 2.36 -6.50 11.66
N GLN A 113 2.39 -6.79 12.96
CA GLN A 113 2.45 -8.16 13.47
C GLN A 113 1.16 -8.96 13.26
N VAL A 114 0.01 -8.28 13.19
CA VAL A 114 -1.28 -8.94 12.96
C VAL A 114 -1.47 -9.38 11.51
N ILE A 115 -0.69 -8.83 10.58
CA ILE A 115 -0.75 -9.21 9.16
C ILE A 115 0.20 -10.38 8.94
N ARG A 116 -0.39 -11.57 8.80
CA ARG A 116 0.33 -12.82 8.49
C ARG A 116 0.01 -13.26 7.06
N PRO A 117 1.01 -13.73 6.29
CA PRO A 117 0.78 -14.26 4.96
C PRO A 117 -0.10 -15.50 5.01
N MET A 118 -0.96 -15.64 4.02
CA MET A 118 -1.57 -16.91 3.66
C MET A 118 -0.58 -17.76 2.85
N PRO A 119 -0.71 -19.10 2.84
CA PRO A 119 0.15 -19.96 2.02
C PRO A 119 0.07 -19.59 0.53
N ALA A 120 1.21 -19.27 -0.08
CA ALA A 120 1.28 -19.01 -1.52
C ALA A 120 1.01 -20.28 -2.36
N ALA A 121 0.93 -20.08 -3.67
CA ALA A 121 1.07 -21.15 -4.64
C ALA A 121 2.49 -21.07 -5.21
N PHE A 122 3.33 -22.04 -4.88
CA PHE A 122 4.75 -22.06 -5.20
C PHE A 122 5.12 -23.26 -6.04
N ASP A 123 5.88 -22.98 -7.08
CA ASP A 123 6.58 -23.99 -7.85
C ASP A 123 7.98 -23.45 -8.17
N LYS A 124 9.00 -24.18 -7.69
CA LYS A 124 10.42 -23.88 -7.86
C LYS A 124 10.80 -23.75 -9.33
N HIS A 125 10.07 -24.39 -10.24
CA HIS A 125 10.28 -24.25 -11.69
C HIS A 125 10.10 -22.79 -12.14
N TYR A 126 9.10 -22.10 -11.60
CA TYR A 126 8.74 -20.72 -11.94
C TYR A 126 9.44 -19.69 -11.04
N ALA A 127 9.74 -20.04 -9.79
CA ALA A 127 10.38 -19.15 -8.81
C ALA A 127 11.71 -19.72 -8.26
N LYS A 128 12.70 -19.83 -9.15
CA LYS A 128 13.98 -20.52 -8.90
C LYS A 128 14.82 -19.98 -7.74
N ASN A 129 14.67 -18.70 -7.42
CA ASN A 129 15.46 -18.02 -6.38
C ASN A 129 14.80 -18.03 -5.00
N LEU A 130 13.61 -18.62 -4.87
CA LEU A 130 12.90 -18.73 -3.60
C LEU A 130 12.92 -20.18 -3.12
N ASP A 131 12.98 -20.40 -1.82
CA ASP A 131 12.87 -21.72 -1.21
C ASP A 131 11.58 -21.76 -0.40
N GLY A 132 10.66 -22.64 -0.77
CA GLY A 132 9.33 -22.73 -0.18
C GLY A 132 8.77 -24.14 -0.31
N THR A 133 7.82 -24.48 0.56
CA THR A 133 7.15 -25.80 0.55
C THR A 133 5.73 -25.74 0.02
N HIS A 134 5.20 -24.55 -0.23
CA HIS A 134 3.83 -24.29 -0.62
C HIS A 134 3.74 -23.01 -1.42
#